data_AF-A0A9D2UWG4-F1
#
_entry.id   AF-A0A9D2UWG4-F1
#
_cell.length_a   1.000
_cell.length_b   1.000
_cell.length_c   1.000
_cell.angle_alpha   90.00
_cell.angle_beta   90.00
_cell.angle_gamma   90.00
#
_symmetry.space_group_name_H-M   'P 1'
#
loop_
_entity.id
_entity.type
_entity.pdbx_description
1 polymer ?
#
loop_
_entity_poly.entity_id
_entity_poly.type
_entity_poly.pdbx_seq_one_letter_code
_entity_poly.pdbx_strand_id
1 'polypeptide(L)' 'MIKTTKTMREIVADEPLFADFLVSKGFPFTVENPITEYVTFEDVVMLRELDKEAFLNEYAAFKAAMA' A
#
# COMPACT_ATOMS: atom_id res chain seq x y z
N MET A 1 -0.57 -7.28 -8.69
CA MET A 1 -1.12 -5.98 -9.17
C MET A 1 -2.12 -5.52 -8.13
N ILE A 2 -1.92 -4.32 -7.56
CA ILE A 2 -2.76 -3.81 -6.47
C ILE A 2 -4.17 -3.56 -7.02
N LYS A 3 -5.17 -4.27 -6.49
CA LYS A 3 -6.59 -4.00 -6.80
C LYS A 3 -7.04 -2.86 -5.89
N THR A 4 -7.22 -1.68 -6.46
CA THR A 4 -7.42 -0.44 -5.68
C THR A 4 -8.78 -0.37 -4.97
N THR A 5 -9.73 -1.21 -5.38
CA THR A 5 -11.04 -1.38 -4.73
C THR A 5 -10.99 -2.26 -3.48
N LYS A 6 -9.86 -2.92 -3.21
CA LYS A 6 -9.66 -3.70 -1.99
C LYS A 6 -9.24 -2.80 -0.84
N THR A 7 -9.59 -3.23 0.36
CA THR A 7 -9.11 -2.60 1.59
C THR A 7 -7.60 -2.79 1.73
N MET A 8 -6.94 -1.90 2.46
CA MET A 8 -5.50 -1.98 2.71
C MET A 8 -5.11 -3.32 3.37
N ARG A 9 -5.97 -3.87 4.22
CA ARG A 9 -5.76 -5.19 4.84
C ARG A 9 -5.79 -6.31 3.81
N GLU A 10 -6.78 -6.32 2.91
CA GLU A 10 -6.86 -7.32 1.85
C GLU A 10 -5.71 -7.21 0.85
N ILE A 11 -5.27 -5.98 0.55
CA ILE A 11 -4.10 -5.75 -0.31
C ILE A 11 -2.85 -6.37 0.30
N VAL A 12 -2.60 -6.16 1.59
CA VAL A 12 -1.43 -6.73 2.27
C VAL A 12 -1.55 -8.25 2.45
N ALA A 13 -2.76 -8.79 2.60
CA ALA A 13 -2.97 -10.24 2.61
C ALA A 13 -2.58 -10.88 1.26
N ASP A 14 -2.89 -10.23 0.14
CA ASP A 14 -2.49 -10.70 -1.19
C ASP A 14 -1.00 -10.42 -1.49
N GLU A 15 -0.49 -9.28 -1.04
CA GLU A 15 0.84 -8.75 -1.34
C GLU A 15 1.53 -8.25 -0.05
N PRO A 16 2.14 -9.15 0.75
CA PRO A 16 2.70 -8.82 2.07
C PRO A 16 3.77 -7.72 2.05
N LEU A 17 4.61 -7.69 1.02
CA LEU A 17 5.66 -6.68 0.82
C LEU A 17 5.12 -5.25 0.70
N PHE A 18 3.82 -5.08 0.44
CA PHE A 18 3.21 -3.77 0.38
C PHE A 18 3.23 -3.07 1.74
N ALA A 19 3.08 -3.82 2.85
CA ALA A 19 3.18 -3.26 4.19
C ALA A 19 4.59 -2.72 4.45
N ASP A 20 5.62 -3.51 4.13
CA ASP A 20 7.02 -3.11 4.29
C ASP A 20 7.36 -1.89 3.44
N PHE A 21 6.85 -1.86 2.20
CA PHE A 21 6.99 -0.71 1.32
C PHE A 21 6.38 0.56 1.92
N LEU A 22 5.15 0.49 2.43
CA LEU A 22 4.49 1.63 3.09
C LEU A 22 5.32 2.14 4.28
N VAL A 23 5.81 1.23 5.12
CA VAL A 23 6.68 1.59 6.26
C VAL A 23 7.98 2.24 5.77
N SER A 24 8.62 1.69 4.73
CA SER A 24 9.85 2.25 4.15
C SER A 24 9.68 3.66 3.57
N LYS A 25 8.48 3.98 3.07
CA LYS A 25 8.10 5.32 2.58
C LYS A 25 7.71 6.26 3.73
N GLY A 26 7.74 5.79 4.98
CA GLY A 26 7.44 6.57 6.18
C GLY A 26 5.97 6.61 6.57
N PHE A 27 5.12 5.75 6.00
CA PHE A 27 3.75 5.63 6.46
C PHE A 27 3.70 4.87 7.79
N PRO A 28 2.93 5.33 8.80
CA PRO A 28 2.72 4.61 10.05
C PRO A 28 1.71 3.47 9.84
N PHE A 29 2.05 2.54 8.95
CA PHE A 29 1.17 1.45 8.54
C PHE A 29 1.38 0.20 9.41
N THR A 30 0.28 -0.40 9.86
CA THR A 30 0.25 -1.72 10.49
C THR A 30 -1.10 -2.38 10.25
N VAL A 31 -1.12 -3.69 9.99
CA VAL A 31 -2.36 -4.49 9.85
C VAL A 31 -3.10 -4.67 11.17
N GLU A 32 -2.45 -4.38 12.31
CA GLU A 32 -3.11 -4.35 13.61
C GLU A 32 -4.01 -3.12 13.78
N ASN A 33 -3.84 -2.10 12.93
CA ASN A 33 -4.72 -0.94 12.93
C ASN A 33 -6.05 -1.32 12.24
N PRO A 34 -7.19 -1.31 12.96
CA PRO A 34 -8.48 -1.72 12.40
C PRO A 34 -8.93 -0.83 11.24
N ILE A 35 -8.38 0.39 11.11
CA ILE A 35 -8.70 1.28 10.00
C ILE A 35 -8.33 0.68 8.63
N THR A 36 -7.36 -0.26 8.62
CA THR A 36 -6.91 -0.94 7.39
C THR A 36 -7.99 -1.84 6.77
N GLU A 37 -9.05 -2.17 7.51
CA GLU A 37 -10.22 -2.92 7.04
C GLU A 37 -11.26 -2.05 6.33
N TYR A 38 -11.12 -0.73 6.42
CA TYR A 38 -12.09 0.23 5.89
C TYR A 38 -11.49 1.13 4.82
N VAL A 39 -10.21 1.43 4.94
CA VAL A 39 -9.49 2.31 4.01
C VAL A 39 -9.00 1.51 2.82
N THR A 40 -9.20 2.05 1.62
CA THR A 40 -8.65 1.52 0.37
C THR A 40 -7.34 2.22 0.00
N PHE A 41 -6.60 1.69 -0.97
CA PHE A 41 -5.44 2.39 -1.50
C PHE A 41 -5.82 3.73 -2.17
N GLU A 42 -7.01 3.84 -2.75
CA GLU A 42 -7.47 5.10 -3.36
C GLU A 42 -7.71 6.19 -2.32
N ASP A 43 -8.25 5.83 -1.16
CA ASP A 43 -8.41 6.76 -0.04
C ASP A 43 -7.06 7.28 0.44
N VAL A 44 -6.04 6.42 0.52
CA VAL A 44 -4.67 6.82 0.89
C VAL A 44 -4.08 7.76 -0.14
N VAL A 45 -4.23 7.45 -1.44
CA VAL A 45 -3.77 8.29 -2.54
C VAL A 45 -4.42 9.68 -2.49
N MET A 46 -5.73 9.75 -2.27
CA MET A 46 -6.46 11.02 -2.16
C MET A 46 -6.06 11.81 -0.90
N LEU A 47 -6.05 11.17 0.27
CA LEU A 47 -5.76 11.84 1.55
C LEU A 47 -4.32 12.34 1.66
N ARG A 48 -3.40 11.70 0.95
CA ARG A 48 -1.96 12.01 1.00
C ARG A 48 -1.47 12.67 -0.28
N GLU A 49 -2.38 13.02 -1.18
CA GLU A 49 -2.13 13.69 -2.46
C GLU A 49 -1.01 13.01 -3.26
N LEU A 50 -1.05 11.67 -3.32
CA LEU A 50 -0.03 10.88 -3.98
C LEU A 50 -0.29 10.81 -5.48
N ASP A 51 0.79 10.79 -6.27
CA ASP A 51 0.71 10.30 -7.64
C ASP A 51 0.59 8.77 -7.61
N LYS A 52 -0.62 8.28 -7.92
CA LYS A 52 -0.97 6.85 -7.90
C LYS A 52 -0.04 6.02 -8.78
N GLU A 53 0.25 6.48 -9.99
CA GLU A 53 1.02 5.71 -10.97
C GLU A 53 2.49 5.67 -10.58
N ALA A 54 3.05 6.82 -10.18
CA ALA A 54 4.42 6.88 -9.67
C ALA A 54 4.59 5.97 -8.45
N PHE A 55 3.65 6.01 -7.51
CA PHE A 55 3.70 5.19 -6.29
C PHE A 55 3.67 3.69 -6.58
N LEU A 56 2.83 3.25 -7.52
CA LEU A 56 2.75 1.85 -7.93
C LEU A 56 4.02 1.39 -8.68
N ASN A 57 4.62 2.28 -9.47
CA ASN A 57 5.90 2.00 -10.14
C ASN A 57 7.04 1.87 -9.13
N GLU A 58 7.08 2.74 -8.12
CA GLU A 58 8.04 2.62 -7.01
C GLU A 58 7.87 1.30 -6.25
N TYR A 59 6.63 0.89 -5.97
CA TYR A 59 6.37 -0.41 -5.34
C TYR A 59 6.82 -1.58 -6.21
N ALA A 60 6.60 -1.52 -7.52
CA ALA A 60 7.06 -2.55 -8.45
C ALA A 60 8.59 -2.68 -8.44
N ALA A 61 9.31 -1.55 -8.41
CA ALA A 61 10.77 -1.52 -8.28
C ALA A 61 11.23 -2.06 -6.91
N PHE A 62 10.57 -1.67 -5.82
CA PHE A 62 10.84 -2.18 -4.48
C PHE A 62 10.71 -3.70 -4.41
N LYS A 63 9.62 -4.25 -4.97
CA LYS A 63 9.43 -5.71 -5.05
C LYS A 63 10.54 -6.39 -5.85
N ALA A 64 10.95 -5.81 -6.98
CA ALA A 64 12.02 -6.38 -7.79
C ALA A 64 13.38 -6.37 -7.07
N ALA A 65 13.61 -5.43 -6.15
CA ALA A 65 14.83 -5.36 -5.35
C ALA A 65 14.82 -6.32 -4.13
N MET A 66 13.65 -6.80 -3.72
CA MET A 66 13.47 -7.75 -2.61
C MET A 66 13.31 -9.21 -3.07
N ALA A 67 13.27 -9.45 -4.39
CA ALA A 67 13.23 -10.76 -5.02
C ALA A 67 14.64 -11.28 -5.32
#